data_AF-A0A2K3M1H6-F1
#
_entry.id   AF-A0A2K3M1H6-F1
#
_cell.length_a   1.000
_cell.length_b   1.000
_cell.length_c   1.000
_cell.angle_alpha   90.00
_cell.angle_beta   90.00
_cell.angle_gamma   90.00
#
_symmetry.space_group_name_H-M   'P 1'
#
loop_
_entity.id
_entity.type
_entity.pdbx_description
1 polymer ?
#
loop_
_entity_poly.entity_id
_entity_poly.type
_entity_poly.pdbx_seq_one_letter_code
_entity_poly.pdbx_strand_id
1 'polypeptide(L)'
;MARSPATKPNPPPRRGQKFAVITLNQVFDANFSRKYNVSFKPVLCDNPWESDRLKKCSALAIANYNMLKGTHYQFVNVEMATYRVVAGTIYHITFKARRNAENENECSSFQATVFHDKSMREVMYIRKKGSRNW
;
A
#
# COMPACT_ATOMS: atom_id res chain seq x y z
N MET A 1 28.52 9.34 18.61
CA MET A 1 27.51 8.32 18.25
C MET A 1 26.12 8.94 18.44
N ALA A 2 25.39 9.24 17.36
CA ALA A 2 24.06 9.87 17.46
C ALA A 2 22.99 8.81 17.72
N ARG A 3 22.19 8.97 18.78
CA ARG A 3 21.09 8.06 19.16
C ARG A 3 19.95 8.20 18.14
N SER A 4 19.47 7.06 17.61
CA SER A 4 18.26 7.03 16.78
C SER A 4 17.03 7.45 17.59
N PRO A 5 16.10 8.27 17.05
CA PRO A 5 14.94 8.70 17.80
C PRO A 5 13.97 7.55 18.05
N ALA A 6 13.47 7.45 19.28
CA ALA A 6 12.52 6.43 19.70
C ALA A 6 11.22 6.53 18.87
N THR A 7 10.83 5.43 18.24
CA THR A 7 9.57 5.32 17.52
C THR A 7 8.43 5.34 18.53
N LYS A 8 7.64 6.42 18.56
CA LYS A 8 6.46 6.49 19.45
C LYS A 8 5.48 5.36 19.09
N PRO A 9 4.96 4.60 20.06
CA PRO A 9 3.94 3.60 19.80
C PRO A 9 2.68 4.27 19.25
N ASN A 10 2.05 3.63 18.28
CA ASN A 10 0.84 4.16 17.63
C ASN A 10 -0.28 4.36 18.66
N PRO A 11 -1.06 5.45 18.57
CA PRO A 11 -2.21 5.63 19.44
C PRO A 11 -3.24 4.52 19.19
N PRO A 12 -3.93 4.05 20.24
CA PRO A 12 -4.93 3.00 20.12
C PRO A 12 -6.12 3.47 19.26
N PRO A 13 -6.76 2.57 18.50
CA PRO A 13 -7.98 2.88 17.75
C PRO A 13 -9.08 3.35 18.68
N ARG A 14 -9.80 4.43 18.33
CA ARG A 14 -10.96 4.90 19.10
C ARG A 14 -12.12 3.91 18.94
N ARG A 15 -12.84 3.60 20.03
CA ARG A 15 -14.00 2.70 20.04
C ARG A 15 -15.03 3.14 18.98
N GLY A 16 -15.35 2.26 18.03
CA GLY A 16 -16.27 2.51 16.91
C GLY A 16 -15.60 2.91 15.59
N GLN A 17 -14.30 3.20 15.59
CA GLN A 17 -13.54 3.50 14.38
C GLN A 17 -12.94 2.20 13.84
N LYS A 18 -13.50 1.66 12.73
CA LYS A 18 -13.00 0.43 12.08
C LYS A 18 -11.60 0.56 11.47
N PHE A 19 -11.02 1.77 11.47
CA PHE A 19 -9.70 2.04 10.88
C PHE A 19 -8.87 2.98 11.77
N ALA A 20 -7.56 2.72 11.80
CA ALA A 20 -6.60 3.52 12.55
C ALA A 20 -6.55 4.96 12.01
N VAL A 21 -6.50 5.94 12.91
CA VAL A 21 -6.25 7.34 12.57
C VAL A 21 -4.85 7.43 11.93
N ILE A 22 -4.83 7.70 10.63
CA ILE A 22 -3.61 7.72 9.83
C ILE A 22 -2.83 8.99 10.17
N THR A 23 -1.66 8.83 10.79
CA THR A 23 -0.68 9.90 10.88
C THR A 23 0.03 10.03 9.53
N LEU A 24 0.37 11.25 9.13
CA LEU A 24 0.97 11.59 7.82
C LEU A 24 2.15 10.67 7.45
N ASN A 25 2.89 10.16 8.44
CA ASN A 25 4.04 9.27 8.29
C ASN A 25 3.69 7.81 7.87
N GLN A 26 2.42 7.44 7.91
CA GLN A 26 1.91 6.12 7.49
C GLN A 26 1.38 6.13 6.04
N VAL A 27 1.19 7.32 5.46
CA VAL A 27 0.79 7.51 4.06
C VAL A 27 1.98 7.18 3.17
N PHE A 28 1.70 6.51 2.04
CA PHE A 28 2.66 6.27 0.97
C PHE A 28 3.33 7.60 0.60
N ASP A 29 4.63 7.67 0.84
CA ASP A 29 5.49 8.84 0.65
C ASP A 29 4.90 10.17 1.17
N ALA A 30 4.80 10.26 2.50
CA ALA A 30 4.48 11.48 3.25
C ALA A 30 5.33 12.68 2.83
N ASN A 31 6.58 12.44 2.40
CA ASN A 31 7.53 13.47 1.99
C ASN A 31 7.23 13.95 0.57
N PHE A 32 6.92 13.06 -0.38
CA PHE A 32 6.45 13.42 -1.71
C PHE A 32 5.14 14.20 -1.65
N SER A 33 4.18 13.74 -0.85
CA SER A 33 2.90 14.41 -0.63
C SER A 33 3.10 15.84 -0.10
N ARG A 34 4.00 16.02 0.88
CA ARG A 34 4.35 17.35 1.42
C ARG A 34 5.09 18.22 0.40
N LYS A 35 6.06 17.65 -0.32
CA LYS A 35 6.91 18.37 -1.29
C LYS A 35 6.11 18.92 -2.45
N TYR A 36 5.11 18.19 -2.94
CA TYR A 36 4.33 18.56 -4.13
C TYR A 36 2.90 18.99 -3.83
N ASN A 37 2.55 19.20 -2.55
CA ASN A 37 1.22 19.59 -2.08
C ASN A 37 0.08 18.78 -2.73
N VAL A 38 0.28 17.46 -2.80
CA VAL A 38 -0.65 16.56 -3.51
C VAL A 38 -1.70 16.07 -2.52
N SER A 39 -2.98 16.38 -2.78
CA SER A 39 -4.07 15.85 -1.96
C SER A 39 -4.41 14.42 -2.39
N PHE A 40 -3.85 13.45 -1.66
CA PHE A 40 -4.24 12.05 -1.80
C PHE A 40 -5.55 11.81 -1.05
N LYS A 41 -6.59 11.37 -1.77
CA LYS A 41 -7.85 11.01 -1.12
C LYS A 41 -7.77 9.55 -0.66
N PRO A 42 -8.18 9.23 0.58
CA PRO A 42 -8.30 7.84 1.00
C PRO A 42 -9.35 7.15 0.13
N VAL A 43 -9.09 5.91 -0.28
CA VAL A 43 -10.09 5.08 -0.95
C VAL A 43 -11.01 4.51 0.13
N LEU A 44 -12.30 4.79 0.03
CA LEU A 44 -13.33 4.13 0.84
C LEU A 44 -13.53 2.71 0.28
N CYS A 45 -12.98 1.71 0.97
CA CYS A 45 -13.10 0.29 0.59
C CYS A 45 -14.53 -0.28 0.76
N ASP A 46 -15.49 0.54 1.21
CA ASP A 46 -16.89 0.14 1.41
C ASP A 46 -17.63 -0.04 0.07
N ASN A 47 -17.14 0.58 -1.02
CA ASN A 47 -17.67 0.34 -2.36
C ASN A 47 -17.11 -0.98 -2.93
N PRO A 48 -17.96 -1.98 -3.28
CA PRO A 48 -17.52 -3.25 -3.85
C PRO A 48 -16.64 -3.11 -5.10
N TRP A 49 -16.91 -2.10 -5.94
CA TRP A 49 -16.14 -1.89 -7.18
C TRP A 49 -14.74 -1.36 -6.93
N GLU A 50 -14.57 -0.44 -5.98
CA GLU A 50 -13.25 0.05 -5.59
C GLU A 50 -12.46 -1.05 -4.87
N SER A 51 -13.11 -1.84 -4.02
CA SER A 51 -12.49 -2.99 -3.35
C SER A 51 -11.97 -4.02 -4.35
N ASP A 52 -12.79 -4.41 -5.34
CA ASP A 52 -12.38 -5.32 -6.41
C ASP A 52 -11.22 -4.75 -7.25
N ARG A 53 -11.30 -3.46 -7.59
CA ARG A 53 -10.24 -2.77 -8.34
C ARG A 53 -8.93 -2.76 -7.58
N LEU A 54 -8.94 -2.41 -6.30
CA LEU A 54 -7.74 -2.40 -5.45
C LEU A 54 -7.14 -3.80 -5.31
N LYS A 55 -7.96 -4.84 -5.12
CA LYS A 55 -7.50 -6.24 -5.09
C LYS A 55 -6.79 -6.62 -6.40
N LYS A 56 -7.38 -6.28 -7.55
CA LYS A 56 -6.78 -6.53 -8.87
C LYS A 56 -5.45 -5.78 -9.05
N CYS A 57 -5.38 -4.52 -8.62
CA CYS A 57 -4.15 -3.74 -8.66
C CYS A 57 -3.06 -4.32 -7.74
N SER A 58 -3.41 -4.74 -6.52
CA SER A 58 -2.46 -5.37 -5.59
C SER A 58 -1.97 -6.73 -6.06
N ALA A 59 -2.87 -7.56 -6.61
CA ALA A 59 -2.53 -8.86 -7.19
C ALA A 59 -1.56 -8.70 -8.39
N LEU A 60 -1.80 -7.71 -9.24
CA LEU A 60 -0.89 -7.39 -10.35
C LEU A 60 0.47 -6.92 -9.82
N ALA A 61 0.47 -6.03 -8.83
CA ALA A 61 1.70 -5.50 -8.25
C ALA A 61 2.57 -6.61 -7.64
N ILE A 62 1.98 -7.50 -6.84
CA ILE A 62 2.76 -8.59 -6.23
C ILE A 62 3.25 -9.61 -7.25
N ALA A 63 2.48 -9.89 -8.31
CA ALA A 63 2.93 -10.74 -9.41
C ALA A 63 4.14 -10.13 -10.12
N ASN A 64 4.14 -8.81 -10.34
CA ASN A 64 5.28 -8.10 -10.89
C ASN A 64 6.51 -8.19 -9.97
N TYR A 65 6.36 -7.96 -8.67
CA TYR A 65 7.46 -8.12 -7.70
C TYR A 65 8.02 -9.56 -7.67
N ASN A 66 7.13 -10.55 -7.69
CA ASN A 66 7.49 -11.96 -7.75
C ASN A 66 8.36 -12.27 -8.97
N MET A 67 7.95 -11.79 -10.14
CA MET A 67 8.69 -11.92 -11.39
C MET A 67 10.06 -11.22 -11.31
N LEU A 68 10.11 -9.98 -10.81
CA LEU A 68 11.36 -9.20 -10.71
C LEU A 68 12.37 -9.75 -9.69
N LYS A 69 11.90 -10.41 -8.63
CA LYS A 69 12.74 -10.86 -7.51
C LYS A 69 12.86 -12.37 -7.38
N GLY A 70 12.23 -13.15 -8.27
CA GLY A 70 12.20 -14.62 -8.17
C GLY A 70 11.55 -15.08 -6.86
N THR A 71 10.46 -14.43 -6.45
CA THR A 71 9.72 -14.76 -5.21
C THR A 71 8.31 -15.25 -5.51
N HIS A 72 7.62 -15.80 -4.51
CA HIS A 72 6.30 -16.42 -4.68
C HIS A 72 5.27 -15.89 -3.66
N TYR A 73 5.24 -14.57 -3.46
CA TYR A 73 4.27 -13.96 -2.56
C TYR A 73 2.83 -14.04 -3.10
N GLN A 74 1.89 -14.41 -2.25
CA GLN A 74 0.46 -14.41 -2.55
C GLN A 74 -0.22 -13.23 -1.86
N PHE A 75 -1.02 -12.49 -2.61
CA PHE A 75 -1.84 -11.39 -2.06
C PHE A 75 -2.82 -11.91 -0.99
N VAL A 76 -2.95 -11.16 0.11
CA VAL A 76 -3.86 -11.49 1.22
C VAL A 76 -4.98 -10.46 1.31
N ASN A 77 -4.64 -9.22 1.62
CA ASN A 77 -5.62 -8.13 1.75
C ASN A 77 -4.99 -6.76 1.55
N VAL A 78 -5.82 -5.76 1.23
CA VAL A 78 -5.42 -4.35 1.21
C VAL A 78 -5.48 -3.81 2.64
N GLU A 79 -4.41 -3.18 3.10
CA GLU A 79 -4.38 -2.48 4.40
C GLU A 79 -4.92 -1.05 4.27
N MET A 80 -4.48 -0.35 3.22
CA MET A 80 -4.87 1.02 2.93
C MET A 80 -4.60 1.34 1.46
N ALA A 81 -5.39 2.25 0.91
CA ALA A 81 -5.12 2.81 -0.40
C ALA A 81 -5.46 4.29 -0.42
N THR A 82 -4.66 5.06 -1.16
CA THR A 82 -5.02 6.40 -1.59
C THR A 82 -5.03 6.47 -3.11
N TYR A 83 -5.74 7.45 -3.65
CA TYR A 83 -5.79 7.65 -5.08
C TYR A 83 -5.62 9.12 -5.46
N ARG A 84 -5.21 9.33 -6.71
CA ARG A 84 -5.21 10.61 -7.39
C ARG A 84 -5.76 10.45 -8.81
N VAL A 85 -6.67 11.34 -9.18
CA VAL A 85 -7.18 11.42 -10.55
C VAL A 85 -6.22 12.24 -11.40
N VAL A 86 -5.87 11.70 -12.57
CA VAL A 86 -5.05 12.31 -13.62
C VAL A 86 -5.76 12.09 -14.98
N ALA A 87 -5.06 11.81 -16.08
CA ALA A 87 -5.65 11.23 -17.31
C ALA A 87 -6.10 9.76 -17.14
N GLY A 88 -6.45 9.37 -15.91
CA GLY A 88 -6.61 8.02 -15.39
C GLY A 88 -6.64 8.09 -13.87
N THR A 89 -6.34 7.00 -13.17
CA THR A 89 -6.24 6.96 -11.70
C THR A 89 -4.92 6.35 -11.26
N ILE A 90 -4.15 7.09 -10.48
CA ILE A 90 -2.98 6.54 -9.80
C ILE A 90 -3.42 6.10 -8.40
N TYR A 91 -3.20 4.82 -8.10
CA TYR A 91 -3.42 4.24 -6.79
C TYR A 91 -2.09 4.04 -6.08
N HIS A 92 -2.01 4.50 -4.83
CA HIS A 92 -0.96 4.13 -3.91
C HIS A 92 -1.54 3.15 -2.89
N ILE A 93 -1.11 1.90 -2.97
CA ILE A 93 -1.72 0.79 -2.24
C ILE A 93 -0.70 0.21 -1.28
N THR A 94 -1.10 0.06 -0.02
CA THR A 94 -0.39 -0.80 0.94
C THR A 94 -1.23 -2.05 1.17
N PHE A 95 -0.62 -3.22 1.00
CA PHE A 95 -1.32 -4.50 1.10
C PHE A 95 -0.44 -5.55 1.76
N LYS A 96 -1.03 -6.61 2.30
CA LYS A 96 -0.30 -7.76 2.82
C LYS A 96 -0.17 -8.84 1.75
N ALA A 97 0.99 -9.48 1.73
CA ALA A 97 1.21 -10.70 0.98
C ALA A 97 1.97 -11.73 1.82
N ARG A 98 1.63 -13.01 1.65
CA ARG A 98 2.24 -14.15 2.34
C ARG A 98 3.21 -14.87 1.43
N ARG A 99 4.35 -15.34 1.95
CA ARG A 99 5.34 -16.07 1.15
C ARG A 99 4.95 -17.54 0.96
N ASN A 100 4.51 -18.17 2.03
CA ASN A 100 4.11 -19.58 2.06
C ASN A 100 2.65 -19.67 2.54
N ALA A 101 1.87 -20.59 1.98
CA ALA A 101 0.48 -20.80 2.38
C ALA A 101 0.34 -21.50 3.75
N GLU A 102 1.40 -22.17 4.21
CA GLU A 102 1.40 -23.02 5.40
C GLU A 102 1.69 -22.27 6.71
N ASN A 103 2.34 -21.10 6.65
CA ASN A 103 2.64 -20.27 7.82
C ASN A 103 1.80 -18.99 7.80
N GLU A 104 0.64 -19.02 8.46
CA GLU A 104 -0.30 -17.88 8.55
C GLU A 104 0.34 -16.61 9.16
N ASN A 105 1.39 -16.78 9.97
CA ASN A 105 2.01 -15.69 10.71
C ASN A 105 3.06 -14.89 9.93
N GLU A 106 3.46 -15.30 8.73
CA GLU A 106 4.47 -14.59 7.91
C GLU A 106 3.84 -13.71 6.81
N CYS A 107 2.90 -12.85 7.19
CA CYS A 107 2.41 -11.81 6.30
C CYS A 107 3.38 -10.63 6.25
N SER A 108 3.87 -10.29 5.07
CA SER A 108 4.68 -9.11 4.81
C SER A 108 3.83 -8.00 4.19
N SER A 109 3.97 -6.77 4.67
CA SER A 109 3.33 -5.61 4.02
C SER A 109 4.15 -5.14 2.82
N PHE A 110 3.47 -4.77 1.74
CA PHE A 110 4.01 -4.22 0.51
C PHE A 110 3.39 -2.87 0.23
N GLN A 111 4.12 -2.05 -0.51
CA GLN A 111 3.67 -0.76 -0.97
C GLN A 111 3.85 -0.70 -2.49
N ALA A 112 2.80 -0.32 -3.21
CA ALA A 112 2.81 -0.23 -4.66
C ALA A 112 2.13 1.04 -5.18
N THR A 113 2.65 1.55 -6.30
CA THR A 113 2.01 2.57 -7.12
C THR A 113 1.54 1.91 -8.41
N VAL A 114 0.24 1.99 -8.67
CA VAL A 114 -0.37 1.39 -9.86
C VAL A 114 -1.17 2.45 -10.59
N PHE A 115 -0.86 2.65 -11.87
CA PHE A 115 -1.68 3.44 -12.76
C PHE A 115 -2.82 2.56 -13.30
N HIS A 116 -4.03 3.09 -13.28
CA HIS A 116 -5.22 2.42 -13.81
C HIS A 116 -6.01 3.38 -14.69
N ASP A 117 -6.29 2.95 -15.91
CA ASP A 117 -7.26 3.57 -16.81
C ASP A 117 -8.23 2.51 -17.35
N LYS A 118 -9.25 2.91 -18.11
CA LYS A 118 -10.29 2.03 -18.67
C LYS A 118 -9.73 0.83 -19.43
N SER A 119 -8.60 1.00 -20.11
CA SER A 119 -7.98 -0.02 -20.97
C SER A 119 -6.81 -0.77 -20.31
N MET A 120 -6.21 -0.23 -19.24
CA MET A 120 -4.96 -0.80 -18.73
C MET A 120 -4.74 -0.65 -17.21
N ARG A 121 -3.85 -1.49 -16.69
CA ARG A 121 -3.26 -1.39 -15.35
C ARG A 121 -1.76 -1.57 -15.48
N GLU A 122 -1.01 -0.63 -14.95
CA GLU A 122 0.44 -0.62 -15.01
C GLU A 122 1.02 -0.47 -13.61
N VAL A 123 1.91 -1.40 -13.24
CA VAL A 123 2.64 -1.33 -11.97
C VAL A 123 3.82 -0.40 -12.18
N MET A 124 3.69 0.84 -11.73
CA MET A 124 4.76 1.83 -11.84
C MET A 124 5.87 1.53 -10.83
N TYR A 125 5.50 1.06 -9.63
CA TYR A 125 6.44 0.79 -8.56
C TYR A 125 5.90 -0.22 -7.56
N ILE A 126 6.76 -1.09 -7.05
CA ILE A 126 6.45 -1.96 -5.90
C ILE A 126 7.68 -2.22 -5.03
N ARG A 127 7.48 -2.23 -3.71
CA ARG A 127 8.48 -2.67 -2.73
C ARG A 127 7.85 -3.38 -1.54
N LYS A 128 8.67 -4.13 -0.81
CA LYS A 128 8.36 -4.59 0.55
C LYS A 128 8.47 -3.41 1.53
N LYS A 129 7.45 -3.21 2.36
CA LYS A 129 7.40 -2.12 3.37
C LYS A 129 8.52 -2.32 4.39
N GLY A 130 9.27 -1.26 4.68
CA GLY A 130 10.42 -1.29 5.59
C GLY A 130 11.76 -1.70 4.95
N SER A 131 11.79 -2.02 3.64
CA SER A 131 13.06 -2.20 2.92
C SER A 131 13.81 -0.86 2.81
N ARG A 132 15.12 -0.87 3.10
CA ARG A 132 15.98 0.32 3.21
C ARG A 132 16.49 0.85 1.87
N ASN A 133 16.27 0.12 0.78
CA ASN A 133 16.79 0.46 -0.54
C ASN A 133 15.79 1.40 -1.23
N TRP A 134 16.24 2.63 -1.44
CA TRP A 134 15.60 3.69 -2.21
C TRP A 134 16.27 3.76 -3.58
#